data_AF-A0A662X715-F1
#
_entry.id   AF-A0A662X715-F1
#
_cell.length_a   1.000
_cell.length_b   1.000
_cell.length_c   1.000
_cell.angle_alpha   90.00
_cell.angle_beta   90.00
_cell.angle_gamma   90.00
#
_symmetry.space_group_name_H-M   'P 1'
#
loop_
_entity.id
_entity.type
_entity.pdbx_description
1 polymer ?
#
loop_
_entity_poly.entity_id
_entity_poly.type
_entity_poly.pdbx_seq_one_letter_code
_entity_poly.pdbx_strand_id
1 'polypeptide(L)'
;MSVRQEIRKEFDDTFDSVLEFGQWPLTSTCCGKEKKAHEAKKVEALGGKAAKNRSVPYKMLIGMRTKGVARKNRREELVRDAMAIAICPNKEADLVTGKRKASDKSRDQQKRKKVDFGVQATQGRFKHGVLNVRGL
;
A
#
# COMPACT_ATOMS: atom_id res chain seq x y z
N MET A 1 7.28 49.02 17.64
CA MET A 1 6.20 48.14 17.13
C MET A 1 5.26 47.89 18.29
N SER A 2 3.95 47.90 18.07
CA SER A 2 3.00 47.50 19.12
C SER A 2 2.99 45.97 19.22
N VAL A 3 2.83 45.42 20.43
CA VAL A 3 2.70 43.96 20.69
C VAL A 3 1.68 43.31 19.73
N ARG A 4 0.62 44.04 19.36
CA ARG A 4 -0.42 43.57 18.45
C ARG A 4 0.04 43.43 16.99
N GLN A 5 1.06 44.19 16.60
CA GLN A 5 1.68 44.12 15.27
C GLN A 5 2.72 42.99 15.20
N GLU A 6 3.44 42.74 16.29
CA GLU A 6 4.36 41.61 16.40
C GLU A 6 3.63 40.26 16.31
N ILE A 7 2.52 40.11 17.05
CA ILE A 7 1.70 38.89 16.98
C ILE A 7 1.13 38.66 15.57
N ARG A 8 0.70 39.72 14.88
CA ARG A 8 0.20 39.59 13.50
C ARG A 8 1.30 39.17 12.55
N LYS A 9 2.49 39.76 12.70
CA LYS A 9 3.64 39.40 11.87
C LYS A 9 4.06 37.95 12.10
N GLU A 10 4.15 37.49 13.35
CA GLU A 10 4.45 36.08 13.65
C GLU A 10 3.38 35.14 13.10
N PHE A 11 2.10 35.53 13.17
CA PHE A 11 1.02 34.74 12.59
C PHE A 11 1.11 34.68 11.07
N ASP A 12 1.33 35.81 10.40
CA ASP A 12 1.47 35.87 8.95
C ASP A 12 2.71 35.09 8.49
N ASP A 13 3.86 35.23 9.17
CA ASP A 13 5.10 34.50 8.86
C ASP A 13 4.93 32.98 9.04
N THR A 14 4.21 32.54 10.08
CA THR A 14 3.91 31.10 10.28
C THR A 14 2.91 30.57 9.25
N PHE A 15 1.94 31.40 8.83
CA PHE A 15 0.96 31.03 7.83
C PHE A 15 1.60 30.90 6.43
N ASP A 16 2.49 31.83 6.09
CA ASP A 16 3.27 31.81 4.86
C ASP A 16 4.24 30.61 4.84
N SER A 17 4.87 30.28 5.96
CA SER A 17 5.71 29.07 6.10
C SER A 17 4.93 27.77 5.84
N VAL A 18 3.67 27.67 6.32
CA VAL A 18 2.81 26.50 6.06
C VAL A 18 2.33 26.46 4.61
N LEU A 19 2.03 27.62 4.02
CA LEU A 19 1.67 27.74 2.59
C LEU A 19 2.85 27.34 1.69
N GLU A 20 4.06 27.81 2.00
CA GLU A 20 5.28 27.45 1.29
C GLU A 20 5.58 25.96 1.46
N PHE A 21 5.46 25.40 2.66
CA PHE A 21 5.64 23.96 2.88
C PHE A 21 4.62 23.11 2.08
N GLY A 22 3.39 23.60 1.94
CA GLY A 22 2.36 22.99 1.10
C GLY A 22 2.61 23.11 -0.41
N GLN A 23 3.36 24.13 -0.84
CA GLN A 23 3.64 24.42 -2.26
C GLN A 23 5.01 23.90 -2.73
N TRP A 24 6.02 23.81 -1.85
CA TRP A 24 7.43 23.71 -2.21
C TRP A 24 7.91 22.37 -2.80
N PRO A 25 7.19 21.23 -2.72
CA PRO A 25 7.54 20.07 -3.54
C PRO A 25 6.54 19.78 -4.67
N LEU A 26 5.56 20.65 -4.95
CA LEU A 26 4.44 20.25 -5.82
C LEU A 26 4.15 21.17 -7.02
N THR A 27 4.35 22.49 -6.92
CA THR A 27 3.86 23.42 -7.95
C THR A 27 4.96 24.04 -8.82
N SER A 28 6.19 24.25 -8.34
CA SER A 28 7.21 25.00 -9.08
C SER A 28 8.29 24.15 -9.77
N THR A 29 8.64 22.98 -9.24
CA THR A 29 9.77 22.15 -9.74
C THR A 29 9.36 20.81 -10.36
N CYS A 30 8.11 20.38 -10.19
CA CYS A 30 7.63 19.17 -10.84
C CYS A 30 7.54 19.36 -12.35
N CYS A 31 8.32 18.58 -13.10
CA CYS A 31 8.22 18.54 -14.56
C CYS A 31 6.77 18.17 -14.95
N GLY A 32 6.27 18.62 -16.10
CA GLY A 32 4.84 18.44 -16.45
C GLY A 32 4.33 16.99 -16.37
N LYS A 33 5.22 16.01 -16.52
CA LYS A 33 4.92 14.57 -16.33
C LYS A 33 4.61 14.21 -14.87
N GLU A 34 5.35 14.79 -13.91
CA GLU A 34 5.14 14.57 -12.48
C GLU A 34 3.86 15.23 -11.99
N LYS A 35 3.57 16.45 -12.45
CA LYS A 35 2.30 17.14 -12.16
C LYS A 35 1.09 16.30 -12.60
N LYS A 36 1.11 15.80 -13.84
CA LYS A 36 0.06 14.93 -14.38
C LYS A 36 -0.10 13.64 -13.59
N ALA A 37 1.02 13.03 -13.17
CA ALA A 37 0.98 11.82 -12.35
C ALA A 37 0.42 12.10 -10.94
N HIS A 38 0.73 13.26 -10.37
CA HIS A 38 0.22 13.68 -9.07
C HIS A 38 -1.29 13.96 -9.12
N GLU A 39 -1.76 14.71 -10.12
CA GLU A 39 -3.19 14.97 -10.34
C GLU A 39 -3.99 13.68 -10.54
N ALA A 40 -3.46 12.73 -11.34
CA ALA A 40 -4.10 11.43 -11.53
C ALA A 40 -4.23 10.65 -10.22
N LYS A 41 -3.19 10.67 -9.36
CA LYS A 41 -3.25 10.07 -8.01
C LYS A 41 -4.25 10.78 -7.10
N LYS A 42 -4.34 12.11 -7.19
CA LYS A 42 -5.31 12.90 -6.43
C LYS A 42 -6.74 12.51 -6.79
N VAL A 43 -7.03 12.35 -8.09
CA VAL A 43 -8.34 11.87 -8.56
C VAL A 43 -8.66 10.48 -8.03
N GLU A 44 -7.71 9.53 -8.07
CA GLU A 44 -7.93 8.18 -7.53
C GLU A 44 -8.15 8.18 -6.00
N ALA A 45 -7.40 8.99 -5.26
CA ALA A 45 -7.53 9.11 -3.81
C ALA A 45 -8.89 9.70 -3.37
N LEU A 46 -9.44 10.61 -4.17
CA LEU A 46 -10.77 11.21 -3.96
C LEU A 46 -11.93 10.30 -4.42
N GLY A 47 -11.66 9.02 -4.73
CA GLY A 47 -12.67 8.06 -5.14
C GLY A 47 -12.94 8.01 -6.65
N GLY A 48 -12.16 8.74 -7.44
CA GLY A 48 -12.20 8.67 -8.89
C GLY A 48 -11.68 7.33 -9.42
N LYS A 49 -12.04 7.02 -10.67
CA LYS A 49 -11.66 5.76 -11.32
C LYS A 49 -10.16 5.71 -11.58
N ALA A 50 -9.50 4.68 -11.05
CA ALA A 50 -8.09 4.42 -11.32
C ALA A 50 -7.81 4.22 -12.81
N ALA A 51 -6.65 4.68 -13.27
CA ALA A 51 -6.21 4.50 -14.64
C ALA A 51 -6.09 3.01 -14.99
N LYS A 52 -6.65 2.61 -16.14
CA LYS A 52 -6.50 1.23 -16.62
C LYS A 52 -5.08 1.02 -17.12
N ASN A 53 -4.47 -0.10 -16.72
CA ASN A 53 -3.19 -0.52 -17.27
C ASN A 53 -3.32 -0.79 -18.78
N ARG A 54 -2.31 -0.38 -19.57
CA ARG A 54 -2.22 -0.70 -20.99
C ARG A 54 -2.14 -2.22 -21.17
N SER A 55 -2.72 -2.73 -22.26
CA SER A 55 -2.57 -4.13 -22.64
C SER A 55 -1.10 -4.43 -22.97
N VAL A 56 -0.54 -5.46 -22.34
CA VAL A 56 0.82 -5.94 -22.56
C VAL A 56 0.75 -7.45 -22.79
N PRO A 57 1.45 -7.99 -23.81
CA PRO A 57 1.58 -9.44 -24.00
C PRO A 57 2.02 -10.20 -22.75
N TYR A 58 1.44 -11.38 -22.55
CA TYR A 58 1.53 -12.14 -21.31
C TYR A 58 2.98 -12.44 -20.86
N LYS A 59 3.84 -12.91 -21.77
CA LYS A 59 5.25 -13.21 -21.45
C LYS A 59 6.01 -11.98 -20.95
N MET A 60 5.77 -10.81 -21.57
CA MET A 60 6.37 -9.55 -21.14
C MET A 60 5.81 -9.09 -19.78
N LEU A 61 4.50 -9.22 -19.56
CA LEU A 61 3.87 -8.88 -18.29
C LEU A 61 4.45 -9.70 -17.13
N ILE A 62 4.62 -11.03 -17.31
CA ILE A 62 5.25 -11.89 -16.31
C ILE A 62 6.71 -11.47 -16.06
N GLY A 63 7.48 -11.21 -17.12
CA GLY A 63 8.87 -10.77 -17.01
C GLY A 63 9.01 -9.45 -16.22
N MET A 64 8.10 -8.50 -16.45
CA MET A 64 8.07 -7.23 -15.71
C MET A 64 7.72 -7.45 -14.23
N ARG A 65 6.71 -8.29 -13.93
CA ARG A 65 6.27 -8.58 -12.56
C ARG A 65 7.36 -9.29 -11.76
N THR A 66 7.96 -10.33 -12.31
CA THR A 66 9.02 -11.13 -11.65
C THR A 66 10.24 -10.28 -11.32
N LYS A 67 10.75 -9.50 -12.29
CA LYS A 67 11.86 -8.55 -12.06
C LYS A 67 11.49 -7.47 -11.04
N GLY A 68 10.24 -6.98 -11.07
CA GLY A 68 9.74 -6.02 -10.09
C GLY A 68 9.73 -6.57 -8.67
N VAL A 69 9.25 -7.80 -8.48
CA VAL A 69 9.26 -8.49 -7.18
C VAL A 69 10.68 -8.74 -6.70
N ALA A 70 11.59 -9.21 -7.56
CA ALA A 70 12.99 -9.42 -7.19
C ALA A 70 13.67 -8.13 -6.71
N ARG A 71 13.45 -7.01 -7.43
CA ARG A 71 13.96 -5.68 -7.02
C ARG A 71 13.36 -5.23 -5.69
N LYS A 72 12.07 -5.46 -5.48
CA LYS A 72 11.40 -5.11 -4.22
C LYS A 72 11.95 -5.93 -3.06
N ASN A 73 12.10 -7.24 -3.22
CA ASN A 73 12.65 -8.13 -2.20
C ASN A 73 14.09 -7.71 -1.85
N ARG A 74 14.95 -7.48 -2.86
CA ARG A 74 16.32 -7.00 -2.65
C ARG A 74 16.35 -5.66 -1.90
N ARG A 75 15.43 -4.74 -2.21
CA ARG A 75 15.34 -3.46 -1.50
C ARG A 75 14.88 -3.65 -0.05
N GLU A 76 13.91 -4.52 0.20
CA GLU A 76 13.45 -4.83 1.56
C GLU A 76 14.55 -5.51 2.38
N GLU A 77 15.33 -6.40 1.78
CA GLU A 77 16.49 -7.05 2.38
C GLU A 77 17.58 -6.02 2.73
N LEU A 78 18.00 -5.20 1.77
CA LEU A 78 18.97 -4.12 2.02
C LEU A 78 18.51 -3.13 3.09
N VAL A 79 17.21 -2.82 3.17
CA VAL A 79 16.66 -1.96 4.23
C VAL A 79 16.70 -2.68 5.57
N ARG A 80 16.39 -3.98 5.63
CA ARG A 80 16.52 -4.77 6.88
C ARG A 80 17.98 -4.86 7.32
N ASP A 81 18.90 -5.12 6.41
CA ASP A 81 20.32 -5.24 6.71
C ASP A 81 20.92 -3.89 7.14
N ALA A 82 20.58 -2.80 6.45
CA ALA A 82 20.98 -1.45 6.85
C ALA A 82 20.34 -1.01 8.18
N MET A 83 19.09 -1.40 8.44
CA MET A 83 18.43 -1.12 9.72
C MET A 83 18.98 -2.00 10.86
N ALA A 84 19.45 -3.21 10.56
CA ALA A 84 20.17 -4.06 11.51
C ALA A 84 21.55 -3.46 11.89
N ILE A 85 22.18 -2.71 10.99
CA ILE A 85 23.42 -1.94 11.29
C ILE A 85 23.12 -0.68 12.12
N ALA A 86 21.88 -0.17 12.11
CA ALA A 86 21.53 1.13 12.68
C ALA A 86 20.81 1.11 14.05
N ILE A 87 20.59 -0.04 14.69
CA ILE A 87 19.80 -0.09 15.95
C ILE A 87 20.61 -0.62 17.14
N CYS A 88 21.28 0.32 17.80
CA CYS A 88 21.16 0.51 19.24
C CYS A 88 19.71 0.91 19.62
N PRO A 89 19.28 0.68 20.86
CA PRO A 89 17.91 0.33 21.21
C PRO A 89 17.05 1.58 21.38
N ASN A 90 16.26 1.94 20.37
CA ASN A 90 15.03 2.71 20.57
C ASN A 90 14.04 2.28 19.50
N LYS A 91 13.08 1.45 19.93
CA LYS A 91 11.87 1.12 19.18
C LYS A 91 11.06 2.41 18.99
N GLU A 92 10.20 2.41 17.96
CA GLU A 92 9.12 3.39 17.70
C GLU A 92 9.39 4.53 16.70
N ALA A 93 10.30 4.36 15.75
CA ALA A 93 10.02 4.91 14.43
C ALA A 93 9.16 3.89 13.68
N ASP A 94 7.84 3.94 13.92
CA ASP A 94 6.84 3.22 13.13
C ASP A 94 6.87 3.78 11.70
N LEU A 95 7.90 3.41 10.95
CA LEU A 95 7.93 3.53 9.51
C LEU A 95 6.90 2.52 9.01
N VAL A 96 5.63 2.93 9.05
CA VAL A 96 4.51 2.27 8.41
C VAL A 96 4.89 2.14 6.95
N THR A 97 5.51 1.02 6.60
CA THR A 97 5.70 0.55 5.23
C THR A 97 4.35 0.07 4.72
N GLY A 98 3.33 0.94 4.79
CA GLY A 98 1.95 0.76 4.37
C GLY A 98 1.81 0.67 2.86
N LYS A 99 2.81 0.16 2.15
CA LYS A 99 2.65 -0.22 0.75
C LYS A 99 1.87 -1.53 0.70
N ARG A 100 0.54 -1.38 0.67
CA ARG A 100 -0.41 -2.46 0.38
C ARG A 100 0.15 -3.31 -0.76
N LYS A 101 0.29 -4.62 -0.53
CA LYS A 101 0.73 -5.53 -1.58
C LYS A 101 -0.26 -5.42 -2.75
N ALA A 102 0.25 -5.28 -3.96
CA ALA A 102 -0.59 -5.21 -5.14
C ALA A 102 -1.54 -6.41 -5.15
N SER A 103 -2.84 -6.16 -5.22
CA SER A 103 -3.85 -7.21 -5.20
C SER A 103 -3.86 -7.91 -6.56
N ASP A 104 -3.30 -9.12 -6.60
CA ASP A 104 -3.50 -10.01 -7.74
C ASP A 104 -4.95 -10.50 -7.72
N LYS A 105 -5.78 -9.88 -8.57
CA LYS A 105 -7.22 -10.15 -8.64
C LYS A 105 -7.55 -11.64 -8.86
N SER A 106 -6.69 -12.38 -9.56
CA SER A 106 -6.88 -13.82 -9.78
C SER A 106 -6.74 -14.63 -8.49
N ARG A 107 -5.73 -14.32 -7.66
CA ARG A 107 -5.51 -14.97 -6.37
C ARG A 107 -6.60 -14.58 -5.37
N ASP A 108 -7.05 -13.32 -5.40
CA ASP A 108 -8.14 -12.87 -4.54
C ASP A 108 -9.47 -13.53 -4.89
N GLN A 109 -9.76 -13.72 -6.19
CA GLN A 109 -10.92 -14.50 -6.63
C GLN A 109 -10.82 -15.98 -6.23
N GLN A 110 -9.64 -16.62 -6.35
CA GLN A 110 -9.45 -18.00 -5.90
C GLN A 110 -9.67 -18.16 -4.39
N LYS A 111 -9.22 -17.21 -3.57
CA LYS A 111 -9.45 -17.25 -2.12
C LYS A 111 -10.91 -17.08 -1.71
N ARG A 112 -11.71 -16.39 -2.53
CA ARG A 112 -13.15 -16.18 -2.31
C ARG A 112 -14.02 -17.34 -2.79
N LYS A 113 -13.46 -18.30 -3.54
CA LYS A 113 -14.21 -19.51 -3.92
C LYS A 113 -14.45 -20.34 -2.66
N LYS A 114 -15.70 -20.75 -2.45
CA LYS A 114 -16.05 -21.73 -1.42
C LYS A 114 -15.19 -22.98 -1.64
N VAL A 115 -14.59 -23.49 -0.58
CA VAL A 115 -13.80 -24.72 -0.61
C VAL A 115 -14.74 -25.87 -1.02
N ASP A 116 -14.28 -26.71 -1.95
CA ASP A 116 -15.00 -27.92 -2.31
C ASP A 116 -14.78 -28.95 -1.19
N PHE A 117 -15.86 -29.26 -0.46
CA PHE A 117 -15.84 -30.22 0.63
C PHE A 117 -16.08 -31.67 0.14
N GLY A 118 -16.19 -31.88 -1.18
CA GLY A 118 -16.48 -33.18 -1.77
C GLY A 118 -17.93 -33.63 -1.57
N VAL A 119 -18.20 -34.88 -1.94
CA VAL A 119 -19.53 -35.50 -1.81
C VAL A 119 -19.68 -36.09 -0.40
N GLN A 120 -20.78 -35.76 0.28
CA GLN A 120 -21.08 -36.32 1.60
C GLN A 120 -21.52 -37.78 1.47
N ALA A 121 -20.70 -38.72 1.98
CA ALA A 121 -20.97 -40.16 1.90
C ALA A 121 -21.82 -40.70 3.07
N THR A 122 -21.79 -40.05 4.23
CA THR A 122 -22.40 -40.57 5.47
C THR A 122 -23.25 -39.52 6.20
N GLN A 123 -24.33 -39.96 6.84
CA GLN A 123 -25.08 -39.15 7.80
C GLN A 123 -24.49 -39.31 9.21
N GLY A 124 -23.83 -38.26 9.70
CA GLY A 124 -23.19 -38.26 11.02
C GLY A 124 -22.04 -37.26 11.09
N ARG A 125 -21.46 -37.08 12.28
CA ARG A 125 -20.25 -36.25 12.46
C ARG A 125 -19.02 -37.15 12.41
N PHE A 126 -18.30 -37.13 11.28
CA PHE A 126 -17.01 -37.80 11.16
C PHE A 126 -15.89 -36.87 11.63
N LYS A 127 -15.19 -37.21 12.71
CA LYS A 127 -14.06 -36.42 13.23
C LYS A 127 -12.97 -37.36 13.73
N HIS A 128 -11.72 -37.11 13.31
CA HIS A 128 -10.54 -37.90 13.70
C HIS A 128 -10.68 -39.42 13.49
N GLY A 129 -11.31 -39.85 12.38
CA GLY A 129 -11.47 -41.28 12.06
C GLY A 129 -12.69 -41.96 12.71
N VAL A 130 -13.45 -41.25 13.55
CA VAL A 130 -14.63 -41.81 14.23
C VAL A 130 -15.92 -41.18 13.67
N LEU A 131 -16.89 -42.02 13.31
CA LEU A 131 -18.22 -41.59 12.86
C LEU A 131 -19.18 -41.59 14.06
N ASN A 132 -19.54 -40.40 14.54
CA ASN A 132 -20.57 -40.25 15.55
C ASN A 132 -21.95 -40.17 14.88
N VAL A 133 -22.73 -41.24 15.02
CA VAL A 133 -24.14 -41.30 14.62
C VAL A 133 -24.96 -41.02 15.88
N ARG A 134 -25.78 -39.97 15.90
CA ARG A 134 -26.75 -39.79 16.99
C ARG A 134 -27.79 -40.90 16.82
N GLY A 135 -27.91 -41.77 17.82
CA GLY A 135 -28.90 -42.84 17.84
C GLY A 135 -30.30 -42.29 17.57
N LEU A 136 -31.08 -43.05 16.82
CA LEU A 136 -32.51 -42.88 16.63
C LEU A 136 -33.24 -42.82 17.98
#